data_AF-A0A9E8QMQ2-F1
#
_entry.id   AF-A0A9E8QMQ2-F1
#
_cell.length_a   1.000
_cell.length_b   1.000
_cell.length_c   1.000
_cell.angle_alpha   90.00
_cell.angle_beta   90.00
_cell.angle_gamma   90.00
#
_symmetry.space_group_name_H-M   'P 1'
#
loop_
_entity.id
_entity.type
_entity.pdbx_description
1 polymer ?
#
loop_
_entity_poly.entity_id
_entity_poly.type
_entity_poly.pdbx_seq_one_letter_code
_entity_poly.pdbx_strand_id
1 'polypeptide(L)'
;MDQDTNEPAGRTPEDEAAALALAIVSQAAAITQGDPEAVEASDENLRGVVAELTDEPLTPRQEDVMATLGTAGGSLAAGLTAALAHEKGVDPGVILGSTSQAIVAQTQSPFAGGQDDMDDDPELVAQAERDARAHAAERDGDDAPTRADHGRRDMADAGRERGEAGEARAERGDDDDADHAS
;
A
#
# COMPACT_ATOMS: atom_id res chain seq x y z
N MET A 1 30.29 41.07 -2.37
CA MET A 1 29.84 40.08 -1.38
C MET A 1 28.33 40.13 -1.47
N ASP A 2 27.78 39.39 -2.42
CA ASP A 2 26.34 39.31 -2.64
C ASP A 2 25.91 37.98 -2.01
N GLN A 3 25.33 38.09 -0.82
CA GLN A 3 24.80 36.97 -0.06
C GLN A 3 23.44 36.58 -0.65
N ASP A 4 23.36 35.33 -1.09
CA ASP A 4 22.28 34.37 -0.81
C ASP A 4 20.86 34.94 -0.72
N THR A 5 20.18 35.03 -1.86
CA THR A 5 18.75 34.74 -1.91
C THR A 5 18.60 33.35 -2.50
N ASN A 6 18.99 32.33 -1.73
CA ASN A 6 18.53 30.97 -1.96
C ASN A 6 17.05 30.95 -1.54
N GLU A 7 16.17 31.45 -2.41
CA GLU A 7 14.74 31.19 -2.29
C GLU A 7 14.59 29.66 -2.16
N PRO A 8 13.86 29.14 -1.16
CA PRO A 8 13.61 27.72 -1.08
C PRO A 8 12.97 27.33 -2.41
N ALA A 9 13.68 26.54 -3.22
CA ALA A 9 13.11 25.94 -4.41
C ALA A 9 11.79 25.29 -3.99
N GLY A 10 10.68 25.71 -4.60
CA GLY A 10 9.36 25.18 -4.29
C GLY A 10 9.37 23.65 -4.37
N ARG A 11 8.46 23.00 -3.63
CA ARG A 11 8.28 21.55 -3.74
C ARG A 11 8.08 21.19 -5.21
N THR A 12 8.72 20.11 -5.65
CA THR A 12 8.46 19.59 -7.00
C THR A 12 7.06 18.97 -7.03
N PRO A 13 6.37 18.93 -8.19
CA PRO A 13 5.08 18.23 -8.30
C PRO A 13 5.13 16.78 -7.75
N GLU A 14 6.27 16.12 -7.89
CA GLU A 14 6.54 14.79 -7.34
C GLU A 14 6.55 14.78 -5.81
N ASP A 15 7.16 15.79 -5.17
CA ASP A 15 7.13 15.94 -3.69
C ASP A 15 5.72 16.20 -3.17
N GLU A 16 4.94 17.00 -3.90
CA GLU A 16 3.54 17.30 -3.56
C GLU A 16 2.66 16.05 -3.68
N ALA A 17 2.82 15.29 -4.77
CA ALA A 17 2.12 14.03 -4.97
C ALA A 17 2.49 13.00 -3.89
N ALA A 18 3.75 12.94 -3.49
CA ALA A 18 4.19 12.06 -2.41
C ALA A 18 3.63 12.47 -1.04
N ALA A 19 3.55 13.77 -0.74
CA ALA A 19 2.92 14.26 0.48
C ALA A 19 1.44 13.84 0.55
N LEU A 20 0.69 14.00 -0.55
CA LEU A 20 -0.69 13.55 -0.65
C LEU A 20 -0.82 12.03 -0.51
N ALA A 21 0.05 11.27 -1.18
CA ALA A 21 0.04 9.81 -1.10
C ALA A 21 0.32 9.32 0.32
N LEU A 22 1.27 9.94 1.04
CA LEU A 22 1.57 9.61 2.43
C LEU A 22 0.41 9.93 3.38
N ALA A 23 -0.32 11.03 3.17
CA ALA A 23 -1.52 11.34 3.93
C ALA A 23 -2.61 10.26 3.74
N ILE A 24 -2.82 9.80 2.50
CA ILE A 24 -3.76 8.70 2.20
C ILE A 24 -3.30 7.39 2.85
N VAL A 25 -2.00 7.08 2.86
CA VAL A 25 -1.45 5.89 3.51
C VAL A 25 -1.64 5.95 5.04
N SER A 26 -1.46 7.13 5.65
CA SER A 26 -1.77 7.34 7.07
C SER A 26 -3.24 7.04 7.37
N GLN A 27 -4.16 7.56 6.55
CA GLN A 27 -5.58 7.30 6.69
C GLN A 27 -5.91 5.81 6.52
N ALA A 28 -5.31 5.13 5.54
CA ALA A 28 -5.46 3.70 5.34
C ALA A 28 -4.98 2.90 6.56
N ALA A 29 -3.90 3.33 7.20
CA ALA A 29 -3.40 2.73 8.44
C ALA A 29 -4.42 2.87 9.59
N ALA A 30 -5.00 4.07 9.76
CA ALA A 30 -6.03 4.31 10.77
C ALA A 30 -7.29 3.46 10.54
N ILE A 31 -7.76 3.38 9.29
CA ILE A 31 -8.91 2.54 8.91
C ILE A 31 -8.61 1.06 9.22
N THR A 32 -7.42 0.59 8.87
CA THR A 32 -7.02 -0.81 9.06
C THR A 32 -6.89 -1.18 10.54
N GLN A 33 -6.47 -0.22 11.37
CA GLN A 33 -6.41 -0.39 12.82
C GLN A 33 -7.79 -0.31 13.50
N GLY A 34 -8.80 0.19 12.78
CA GLY A 34 -10.15 0.39 13.33
C GLY A 34 -10.18 1.46 14.42
N ASP A 35 -9.30 2.46 14.34
CA ASP A 35 -9.19 3.56 15.30
C ASP A 35 -9.89 4.81 14.75
N PRO A 36 -11.10 5.16 15.24
CA PRO A 36 -11.86 6.31 14.73
C PRO A 36 -11.18 7.65 15.00
N GLU A 37 -10.44 7.79 16.12
CA GLU A 37 -9.72 9.03 16.44
C GLU A 37 -8.54 9.21 15.48
N ALA A 38 -7.84 8.12 15.15
CA ALA A 38 -6.79 8.15 14.13
C ALA A 38 -7.32 8.44 12.72
N VAL A 39 -8.54 8.03 12.39
CA VAL A 39 -9.18 8.34 11.11
C VAL A 39 -9.49 9.84 11.03
N GLU A 40 -10.08 10.43 12.06
CA GLU A 40 -10.35 11.86 12.12
C GLU A 40 -9.07 12.69 12.06
N ALA A 41 -8.03 12.28 12.79
CA ALA A 41 -6.72 12.92 12.75
C ALA A 41 -6.06 12.82 11.35
N SER A 42 -6.27 11.70 10.65
CA SER A 42 -5.75 11.52 9.28
C SER A 42 -6.51 12.36 8.25
N ASP A 43 -7.83 12.52 8.41
CA ASP A 43 -8.62 13.44 7.58
C ASP A 43 -8.15 14.87 7.75
N GLU A 44 -7.89 15.30 8.99
CA GLU A 44 -7.36 16.64 9.26
C GLU A 44 -5.94 16.81 8.73
N ASN A 45 -5.10 15.77 8.82
CA ASN A 45 -3.79 15.78 8.19
C ASN A 45 -3.87 15.95 6.67
N LEU A 46 -4.77 15.24 6.00
CA LEU A 46 -4.96 15.37 4.55
C LEU A 46 -5.42 16.78 4.16
N ARG A 47 -6.34 17.39 4.92
CA ARG A 47 -6.72 18.80 4.72
C ARG A 47 -5.55 19.74 4.91
N GLY A 48 -4.74 19.52 5.95
CA GLY A 48 -3.52 20.28 6.22
C GLY A 48 -2.52 20.20 5.07
N VAL A 49 -2.25 19.00 4.56
CA VAL A 49 -1.37 18.80 3.40
C VAL A 49 -1.89 19.57 2.19
N VAL A 50 -3.19 19.48 1.89
CA VAL A 50 -3.76 20.17 0.71
C VAL A 50 -3.70 21.69 0.88
N ALA A 51 -3.96 22.20 2.09
CA ALA A 51 -3.85 23.62 2.37
C ALA A 51 -2.42 24.16 2.17
N GLU A 52 -1.39 23.35 2.43
CA GLU A 52 0.00 23.70 2.13
C GLU A 52 0.32 23.72 0.63
N LEU A 53 -0.46 22.99 -0.18
CA LEU A 53 -0.25 22.86 -1.64
C LEU A 53 -1.10 23.85 -2.45
N THR A 54 -1.94 24.64 -1.81
CA THR A 54 -2.83 25.61 -2.47
C THR A 54 -2.45 27.04 -2.11
N ASP A 55 -2.33 27.91 -3.10
CA ASP A 55 -2.06 29.34 -2.90
C ASP A 55 -3.21 30.10 -2.24
N GLU A 56 -4.44 29.61 -2.46
CA GLU A 56 -5.67 30.20 -1.93
C GLU A 56 -6.41 29.19 -1.05
N PRO A 57 -7.14 29.64 -0.01
CA PRO A 57 -7.96 28.74 0.80
C PRO A 57 -9.02 28.06 -0.05
N LEU A 58 -9.27 26.78 0.22
CA LEU A 58 -10.32 26.02 -0.44
C LEU A 58 -11.69 26.67 -0.18
N THR A 59 -12.54 26.66 -1.20
CA THR A 59 -13.96 26.96 -1.00
C THR A 59 -14.63 25.83 -0.20
N PRO A 60 -15.75 26.08 0.51
CA PRO A 60 -16.44 25.04 1.28
C PRO A 60 -16.79 23.79 0.46
N ARG A 61 -17.17 23.99 -0.81
CA ARG A 61 -17.47 22.88 -1.72
C ARG A 61 -16.23 22.06 -2.09
N GLN A 62 -15.06 22.70 -2.21
CA GLN A 62 -13.81 21.99 -2.48
C GLN A 62 -13.35 21.20 -1.25
N GLU A 63 -13.57 21.73 -0.03
CA GLU A 63 -13.31 20.99 1.21
C GLU A 63 -14.17 19.72 1.31
N ASP A 64 -15.46 19.81 0.98
CA ASP A 64 -16.36 18.65 0.93
C ASP A 64 -15.91 17.59 -0.09
N VAL A 65 -15.50 18.04 -1.28
CA VAL A 65 -14.96 17.15 -2.32
C VAL A 65 -13.67 16.50 -1.85
N MET A 66 -12.76 17.26 -1.24
CA MET A 66 -11.50 16.74 -0.71
C MET A 66 -11.72 15.72 0.40
N ALA A 67 -12.64 15.97 1.33
CA ALA A 67 -13.01 15.01 2.37
C ALA A 67 -13.54 13.70 1.76
N THR A 68 -14.38 13.81 0.72
CA THR A 68 -14.91 12.65 0.01
C THR A 68 -13.81 11.86 -0.71
N LEU A 69 -12.88 12.55 -1.38
CA LEU A 69 -11.75 11.93 -2.06
C LEU A 69 -10.78 11.27 -1.08
N GLY A 70 -10.50 11.91 0.05
CA GLY A 70 -9.71 11.33 1.14
C GLY A 70 -10.32 10.04 1.65
N THR A 71 -11.60 10.09 2.04
CA THR A 71 -12.33 8.91 2.51
C THR A 71 -12.31 7.77 1.48
N ALA A 72 -12.56 8.07 0.21
CA ALA A 72 -12.55 7.08 -0.86
C ALA A 72 -11.14 6.51 -1.09
N GLY A 73 -10.12 7.36 -1.12
CA GLY A 73 -8.73 6.98 -1.30
C GLY A 73 -8.20 6.12 -0.15
N GLY A 74 -8.43 6.56 1.09
CA GLY A 74 -8.07 5.81 2.30
C GLY A 74 -8.77 4.46 2.38
N SER A 75 -10.06 4.39 2.04
CA SER A 75 -10.82 3.13 2.02
C SER A 75 -10.31 2.17 0.95
N LEU A 76 -9.98 2.67 -0.26
CA LEU A 76 -9.39 1.86 -1.33
C LEU A 76 -8.02 1.33 -0.91
N ALA A 77 -7.16 2.20 -0.38
CA ALA A 77 -5.82 1.82 0.08
C ALA A 77 -5.89 0.80 1.24
N ALA A 78 -6.82 0.97 2.20
CA ALA A 78 -7.06 0.00 3.27
C ALA A 78 -7.55 -1.35 2.72
N GLY A 79 -8.51 -1.34 1.79
CA GLY A 79 -9.02 -2.56 1.16
C GLY A 79 -7.96 -3.32 0.37
N LEU A 80 -7.14 -2.60 -0.42
CA LEU A 80 -6.02 -3.19 -1.17
C LEU A 80 -4.96 -3.76 -0.22
N THR A 81 -4.64 -3.01 0.85
CA THR A 81 -3.70 -3.46 1.89
C THR A 81 -4.21 -4.74 2.54
N ALA A 82 -5.48 -4.80 2.93
CA ALA A 82 -6.08 -5.99 3.54
C ALA A 82 -6.05 -7.20 2.59
N ALA A 83 -6.40 -6.99 1.32
CA ALA A 83 -6.36 -8.05 0.30
C ALA A 83 -4.93 -8.59 0.10
N LEU A 84 -3.95 -7.70 -0.02
CA LEU A 84 -2.55 -8.08 -0.22
C LEU A 84 -1.95 -8.75 1.03
N ALA A 85 -2.26 -8.21 2.22
CA ALA A 85 -1.85 -8.79 3.50
C ALA A 85 -2.37 -10.23 3.65
N HIS A 86 -3.65 -10.45 3.33
CA HIS A 86 -4.25 -11.78 3.32
C HIS A 86 -3.58 -12.72 2.31
N GLU A 87 -3.32 -12.25 1.08
CA GLU A 87 -2.66 -13.05 0.04
C GLU A 87 -1.23 -13.46 0.44
N LYS A 88 -0.48 -12.55 1.08
CA LYS A 88 0.92 -12.77 1.46
C LYS A 88 1.09 -13.40 2.85
N GLY A 89 0.03 -13.46 3.65
CA GLY A 89 0.09 -13.94 5.04
C GLY A 89 0.92 -13.04 5.95
N VAL A 90 0.90 -11.72 5.71
CA VAL A 90 1.66 -10.72 6.48
C VAL A 90 0.74 -9.71 7.15
N ASP A 91 1.27 -8.96 8.11
CA ASP A 91 0.54 -7.89 8.77
C ASP A 91 0.27 -6.71 7.81
N PRO A 92 -0.95 -6.13 7.77
CA PRO A 92 -1.27 -4.97 6.95
C PRO A 92 -0.36 -3.76 7.17
N GLY A 93 0.12 -3.54 8.40
CA GLY A 93 1.07 -2.47 8.73
C GLY A 93 2.43 -2.64 8.03
N VAL A 94 2.86 -3.88 7.75
CA VAL A 94 4.08 -4.15 6.97
C VAL A 94 3.90 -3.71 5.52
N ILE A 95 2.73 -3.98 4.93
CA ILE A 95 2.40 -3.54 3.57
C ILE A 95 2.37 -2.01 3.50
N LEU A 96 1.66 -1.35 4.43
CA LEU A 96 1.58 0.11 4.48
C LEU A 96 2.95 0.76 4.71
N GLY A 97 3.78 0.21 5.60
CA GLY A 97 5.14 0.69 5.82
C GLY A 97 6.01 0.57 4.56
N SER A 98 5.87 -0.54 3.81
CA SER A 98 6.58 -0.74 2.54
C SER A 98 6.09 0.24 1.47
N THR A 99 4.79 0.51 1.42
CA THR A 99 4.19 1.52 0.52
C THR A 99 4.74 2.91 0.82
N SER A 100 4.77 3.33 2.09
CA SER A 100 5.36 4.62 2.49
C SER A 100 6.83 4.73 2.09
N GLN A 101 7.62 3.67 2.29
CA GLN A 101 9.03 3.63 1.88
C GLN A 101 9.18 3.76 0.35
N ALA A 102 8.33 3.10 -0.43
CA ALA A 102 8.35 3.19 -1.88
C ALA A 102 8.02 4.60 -2.37
N ILE A 103 7.03 5.28 -1.75
CA ILE A 103 6.67 6.67 -2.08
C ILE A 103 7.86 7.61 -1.83
N VAL A 104 8.51 7.50 -0.67
CA VAL A 104 9.68 8.33 -0.33
C VAL A 104 10.88 8.02 -1.23
N ALA A 105 11.09 6.75 -1.59
CA ALA A 105 12.17 6.38 -2.49
C ALA A 105 11.96 6.94 -3.91
N GLN A 106 10.70 7.09 -4.34
CA GLN A 106 10.37 7.64 -5.65
C GLN A 106 10.72 9.12 -5.76
N THR A 107 10.49 9.92 -4.70
CA THR A 107 10.87 11.35 -4.69
C THR A 107 12.37 11.58 -4.58
N GLN A 108 13.09 10.63 -3.97
CA GLN A 108 14.54 10.70 -3.85
C GLN A 108 15.29 10.20 -5.09
N SER A 109 14.59 9.65 -6.09
CA SER A 109 15.20 9.14 -7.32
C SER A 109 15.55 10.31 -8.25
N PRO A 110 16.84 10.58 -8.52
CA PRO A 110 17.26 11.63 -9.45
C PRO A 110 16.89 11.37 -10.92
N PHE A 111 16.22 10.25 -11.22
CA PHE A 111 15.84 9.84 -12.57
C PHE A 111 14.44 10.32 -13.00
N ALA A 112 13.65 10.98 -12.14
CA ALA A 112 12.31 11.44 -12.49
C ALA A 112 12.27 12.79 -13.23
N GLY A 113 13.41 13.51 -13.34
CA GLY A 113 13.48 14.88 -13.87
C GLY A 113 14.39 15.10 -15.07
N GLY A 114 14.74 14.07 -15.84
CA GLY A 114 15.66 14.23 -16.97
C GLY A 114 15.72 13.03 -17.91
N GLN A 115 14.71 12.86 -18.74
CA GLN A 115 14.77 11.99 -19.93
C GLN A 115 14.26 12.76 -21.13
N ASP A 116 15.10 13.66 -21.64
CA ASP A 116 15.06 14.05 -23.06
C ASP A 116 16.44 14.13 -23.71
N ASP A 117 17.57 13.95 -22.99
CA ASP A 117 18.91 13.96 -23.59
C ASP A 117 19.88 12.98 -22.87
N MET A 118 19.52 11.71 -22.70
CA MET A 118 20.54 10.67 -22.55
C MET A 118 20.47 9.77 -23.77
N ASP A 119 21.19 10.24 -24.80
CA ASP A 119 21.74 9.44 -25.87
C ASP A 119 22.16 8.06 -25.34
N ASP A 120 21.74 7.04 -26.08
CA ASP A 120 22.27 5.69 -26.04
C ASP A 120 23.80 5.73 -25.95
N ASP A 121 24.39 5.69 -24.75
CA ASP A 121 25.81 5.44 -24.60
C ASP A 121 26.02 3.93 -24.75
N PRO A 122 26.52 3.45 -25.90
CA PRO A 122 26.67 2.03 -26.16
C PRO A 122 27.69 1.40 -25.19
N GLU A 123 28.56 2.19 -24.55
CA GLU A 123 29.52 1.67 -23.57
C GLU A 123 28.84 1.27 -22.26
N LEU A 124 27.81 2.01 -21.81
CA LEU A 124 27.05 1.66 -20.59
C LEU A 124 26.21 0.39 -20.81
N VAL A 125 25.62 0.23 -21.99
CA VAL A 125 24.90 -1.00 -22.36
C VAL A 125 25.87 -2.20 -22.43
N ALA A 126 27.03 -2.02 -23.06
CA ALA A 126 28.04 -3.07 -23.15
C ALA A 126 28.68 -3.44 -21.79
N GLN A 127 28.72 -2.49 -20.85
CA GLN A 127 29.16 -2.73 -19.47
C GLN A 127 28.10 -3.54 -18.70
N ALA A 128 26.83 -3.14 -18.77
CA ALA A 128 25.72 -3.86 -18.13
C ALA A 128 25.58 -5.31 -18.64
N GLU A 129 25.77 -5.54 -19.95
CA GLU A 129 25.77 -6.90 -20.50
C GLU A 129 26.94 -7.76 -20.01
N ARG A 130 28.13 -7.15 -19.81
CA ARG A 130 29.30 -7.85 -19.26
C ARG A 130 29.05 -8.27 -17.81
N ASP A 131 28.48 -7.40 -17.00
CA ASP A 131 28.18 -7.66 -15.60
C ASP A 131 27.07 -8.72 -15.45
N ALA A 132 26.04 -8.67 -16.29
CA ALA A 132 24.99 -9.69 -16.33
C ALA A 132 25.53 -11.08 -16.69
N ARG A 133 26.50 -11.17 -17.63
CA ARG A 133 27.16 -12.44 -17.97
C ARG A 133 28.06 -12.97 -16.85
N ALA A 134 28.74 -12.09 -16.12
CA ALA A 134 29.54 -12.48 -14.96
C ALA A 134 28.65 -13.11 -13.86
N HIS A 135 27.51 -12.49 -13.56
CA HIS A 135 26.56 -13.02 -12.58
C HIS A 135 25.85 -14.30 -13.01
N ALA A 136 25.62 -14.52 -14.31
CA ALA A 136 25.08 -15.77 -14.81
C ALA A 136 26.07 -16.94 -14.67
N ALA A 137 27.37 -16.69 -14.89
CA ALA A 137 28.41 -17.71 -14.77
C ALA A 137 28.64 -18.19 -13.33
N GLU A 138 28.33 -17.36 -12.33
CA GLU A 138 28.44 -17.72 -10.91
C GLU A 138 27.28 -18.61 -10.41
N ARG A 139 26.13 -18.63 -11.10
CA ARG A 139 24.97 -19.44 -10.70
C ARG A 139 24.96 -20.88 -11.23
N ASP A 140 25.65 -21.15 -12.34
CA ASP A 140 25.67 -22.48 -12.97
C ASP A 140 26.70 -23.46 -12.35
N GLY A 141 27.36 -23.08 -11.26
CA GLY A 141 28.44 -23.86 -10.64
C GLY A 141 28.03 -24.92 -9.61
N ASP A 142 26.79 -24.91 -9.08
CA ASP A 142 26.49 -25.59 -7.81
C ASP A 142 25.35 -26.63 -7.81
N ASP A 143 24.75 -26.98 -8.95
CA ASP A 143 23.69 -28.02 -8.99
C ASP A 143 24.17 -29.33 -9.60
N ALA A 144 24.97 -30.08 -8.83
CA ALA A 144 25.14 -31.52 -9.04
C ALA A 144 24.05 -32.29 -8.27
N PRO A 145 23.09 -32.98 -8.93
CA PRO A 145 22.05 -33.72 -8.22
C PRO A 145 22.62 -35.02 -7.63
N THR A 146 22.72 -35.07 -6.30
CA THR A 146 22.96 -36.31 -5.57
C THR A 146 21.67 -37.14 -5.51
N ARG A 147 21.64 -38.21 -6.32
CA ARG A 147 20.69 -39.32 -6.19
C ARG A 147 20.92 -40.06 -4.87
N ALA A 148 19.90 -40.07 -4.01
CA ALA A 148 19.62 -41.13 -3.03
C ALA A 148 18.09 -41.13 -2.84
N ASP A 149 17.33 -41.93 -3.59
CA ASP A 149 16.97 -43.32 -3.24
C ASP A 149 16.73 -43.54 -1.74
N HIS A 150 15.50 -43.31 -1.27
CA HIS A 150 14.93 -44.03 -0.13
C HIS A 150 13.41 -44.19 -0.30
N GLY A 151 13.02 -45.38 -0.78
CA GLY A 151 12.17 -46.28 0.00
C GLY A 151 10.74 -45.85 0.35
N ARG A 152 9.79 -46.45 -0.39
CA ARG A 152 8.43 -46.82 0.04
C ARG A 152 8.25 -46.96 1.55
N ARG A 153 7.16 -46.40 2.08
CA ARG A 153 6.31 -47.07 3.07
C ARG A 153 4.86 -46.60 2.95
N ASP A 154 4.02 -47.59 2.66
CA ASP A 154 2.57 -47.55 2.70
C ASP A 154 2.06 -47.11 4.08
N MET A 155 1.06 -46.24 4.10
CA MET A 155 0.15 -46.06 5.24
C MET A 155 -1.27 -45.99 4.68
N ALA A 156 -1.88 -47.16 4.67
CA ALA A 156 -3.31 -47.32 4.52
C ALA A 156 -4.00 -47.11 5.88
N ASP A 157 -5.25 -46.66 5.77
CA ASP A 157 -6.37 -47.00 6.66
C ASP A 157 -6.45 -46.34 8.05
N ALA A 158 -7.38 -45.37 8.16
CA ALA A 158 -8.32 -45.34 9.27
C ALA A 158 -9.53 -44.48 8.87
N GLY A 159 -10.57 -45.13 8.33
CA GLY A 159 -11.91 -44.58 8.34
C GLY A 159 -12.49 -44.54 9.76
N ARG A 160 -13.22 -43.48 10.12
CA ARG A 160 -14.32 -43.59 11.08
C ARG A 160 -15.34 -42.47 10.96
N GLU A 161 -16.54 -42.88 10.58
CA GLU A 161 -17.81 -42.15 10.67
C GLU A 161 -18.21 -41.87 12.13
N ARG A 162 -18.77 -40.69 12.38
CA ARG A 162 -19.72 -40.33 13.47
C ARG A 162 -20.03 -38.84 13.31
N GLY A 163 -21.24 -38.33 13.28
CA GLY A 163 -22.58 -38.83 13.55
C GLY A 163 -23.47 -37.59 13.69
N GLU A 164 -24.71 -37.70 13.24
CA GLU A 164 -25.76 -36.69 13.26
C GLU A 164 -26.10 -36.19 14.68
N ALA A 165 -26.67 -34.97 14.73
CA ALA A 165 -27.87 -34.56 15.49
C ALA A 165 -27.72 -33.20 16.19
N GLY A 166 -28.73 -32.32 16.05
CA GLY A 166 -28.90 -31.15 16.89
C GLY A 166 -29.78 -30.05 16.30
N GLU A 167 -31.10 -30.24 16.36
CA GLU A 167 -32.14 -29.27 16.01
C GLU A 167 -32.26 -28.06 16.98
N ALA A 168 -32.85 -26.99 16.44
CA ALA A 168 -33.87 -26.10 17.04
C ALA A 168 -33.53 -24.93 18.01
N ARG A 169 -34.34 -23.86 17.81
CA ARG A 169 -34.64 -22.63 18.59
C ARG A 169 -33.72 -21.43 18.37
N ALA A 170 -34.21 -20.19 18.19
CA ALA A 170 -35.47 -19.52 18.57
C ALA A 170 -35.84 -18.50 17.46
N GLU A 171 -37.06 -18.10 17.09
CA GLU A 171 -38.28 -17.70 17.81
C GLU A 171 -38.10 -16.62 18.90
N ARG A 172 -37.95 -15.37 18.45
CA ARG A 172 -38.36 -14.10 19.08
C ARG A 172 -38.56 -13.13 17.89
N GLY A 173 -39.74 -12.57 17.61
CA GLY A 173 -40.69 -11.99 18.54
C GLY A 173 -40.18 -10.60 18.91
N ASP A 174 -40.62 -9.59 18.16
CA ASP A 174 -41.01 -8.27 18.66
C ASP A 174 -41.55 -7.45 17.48
N ASP A 175 -42.89 -7.51 17.35
CA ASP A 175 -43.70 -6.39 16.88
C ASP A 175 -43.55 -5.25 17.91
N ASP A 176 -43.29 -4.02 17.48
CA ASP A 176 -43.98 -2.82 17.99
C ASP A 176 -43.43 -1.51 17.39
N ASP A 177 -44.36 -0.55 17.32
CA ASP A 177 -44.24 0.90 17.10
C ASP A 177 -44.11 1.43 15.66
N ALA A 178 -44.88 2.43 15.21
CA ALA A 178 -46.09 3.10 15.70
C ALA A 178 -46.50 4.06 14.56
N ASP A 179 -47.58 3.77 13.84
CA ASP A 179 -48.20 4.73 12.92
C ASP A 179 -49.23 5.57 13.68
N HIS A 180 -48.82 6.78 14.07
CA HIS A 180 -49.75 7.85 14.45
C HIS A 180 -49.25 9.19 13.91
N ALA A 181 -49.79 9.61 12.77
CA ALA A 181 -49.96 11.02 12.44
C ALA A 181 -51.26 11.20 11.65
N SER A 182 -52.24 11.82 12.30
CA SER A 182 -53.38 12.49 11.69
C SER A 182 -53.52 13.84 12.36
#